data_AF-A0A4R4L3C9-F1
#
_entry.id   AF-A0A4R4L3C9-F1
#
_cell.length_a   1.000
_cell.length_b   1.000
_cell.length_c   1.000
_cell.angle_alpha   90.00
_cell.angle_beta   90.00
_cell.angle_gamma   90.00
#
_symmetry.space_group_name_H-M   'P 1'
#
loop_
_entity.id
_entity.type
_entity.pdbx_description
1 polymer ?
#
loop_
_entity_poly.entity_id
_entity_poly.type
_entity_poly.pdbx_seq_one_letter_code
_entity_poly.pdbx_strand_id
1 'polypeptide(L)'
;MLRHPWAPTLLSSGPTTPTGLYAYYDAIVATLVDAGFSHRIAHRALHAFGSLALGFTQEVFRPGAADASADVAEAELAAMAQALPHLTAMMVAEAHDAADPTLGWCDSQVEFEFTLDPLLDGLERLRAVTGCAG
;
A
#
# COMPACT_ATOMS: atom_id res chain seq x y z
N MET A 1 3.07 -3.83 -12.07
CA MET A 1 3.24 -2.37 -11.97
C MET A 1 4.67 -1.90 -12.25
N LEU A 2 5.72 -2.55 -11.75
CA LEU A 2 7.13 -2.13 -11.96
C LEU A 2 7.58 -1.93 -13.43
N ARG A 3 7.01 -2.69 -14.39
CA ARG A 3 7.29 -2.47 -15.84
C ARG A 3 6.57 -1.26 -16.43
N HIS A 4 5.61 -0.69 -15.71
CA HIS A 4 4.76 0.43 -16.12
C HIS A 4 4.57 1.39 -14.93
N PRO A 5 5.64 2.07 -14.46
CA PRO A 5 5.59 2.89 -13.24
C PRO A 5 4.68 4.13 -13.35
N TRP A 6 4.21 4.47 -14.57
CA TRP A 6 3.20 5.51 -14.79
C TRP A 6 1.76 5.05 -14.46
N ALA A 7 1.52 3.74 -14.37
CA ALA A 7 0.18 3.18 -14.25
C ALA A 7 -0.54 3.53 -12.93
N PRO A 8 0.12 3.52 -11.75
CA PRO A 8 -0.51 3.94 -10.49
C PRO A 8 -1.18 5.32 -10.58
N THR A 9 -0.48 6.31 -11.13
CA THR A 9 -0.99 7.67 -11.30
C THR A 9 -2.20 7.71 -12.23
N LEU A 10 -2.13 7.01 -13.37
CA LEU A 10 -3.25 6.95 -14.31
C LEU A 10 -4.49 6.32 -13.67
N LEU A 11 -4.32 5.17 -13.02
CA LEU A 11 -5.41 4.43 -12.38
C LEU A 11 -6.03 5.23 -11.22
N SER A 12 -5.24 6.01 -10.51
CA SER A 12 -5.70 6.86 -9.40
C SER A 12 -6.41 8.14 -9.85
N SER A 13 -6.28 8.53 -11.11
CA SER A 13 -6.83 9.79 -11.65
C SER A 13 -8.30 9.69 -12.10
N GLY A 14 -8.78 8.47 -12.36
CA GLY A 14 -10.11 8.23 -12.92
C GLY A 14 -11.18 8.07 -11.84
N PRO A 15 -12.40 8.59 -12.04
CA PRO A 15 -13.52 8.40 -11.11
C PRO A 15 -14.23 7.05 -11.25
N THR A 16 -13.92 6.27 -12.29
CA THR A 16 -14.62 5.03 -12.63
C THR A 16 -13.65 3.87 -12.86
N THR A 17 -14.08 2.66 -12.50
CA THR A 17 -13.32 1.43 -12.76
C THR A 17 -13.30 1.12 -14.27
N PRO A 18 -12.12 0.99 -14.90
CA PRO A 18 -12.03 0.56 -16.29
C PRO A 18 -12.64 -0.83 -16.50
N THR A 19 -13.36 -1.05 -17.60
CA THR A 19 -14.03 -2.32 -17.88
C THR A 19 -13.09 -3.53 -17.85
N GLY A 20 -11.84 -3.35 -18.30
CA GLY A 20 -10.82 -4.40 -18.27
C GLY A 20 -10.43 -4.88 -16.88
N LEU A 21 -10.65 -4.08 -15.82
CA LEU A 21 -10.36 -4.49 -14.44
C LEU A 21 -11.46 -5.36 -13.83
N TYR A 22 -12.67 -5.40 -14.39
CA TYR A 22 -13.74 -6.23 -13.82
C TYR A 22 -13.38 -7.72 -13.82
N ALA A 23 -12.82 -8.24 -14.92
CA ALA A 23 -12.37 -9.63 -14.99
C ALA A 23 -11.23 -9.92 -14.00
N TYR A 24 -10.38 -8.92 -13.73
CA TYR A 24 -9.29 -9.05 -12.76
C TYR A 24 -9.83 -9.11 -11.32
N TYR A 25 -10.76 -8.23 -10.96
CA TYR A 25 -11.42 -8.27 -9.65
C TYR A 25 -12.26 -9.53 -9.45
N ASP A 26 -12.93 -10.00 -10.51
CA ASP A 26 -13.68 -11.26 -10.49
C ASP A 26 -12.76 -12.45 -10.18
N ALA A 27 -11.56 -12.50 -10.78
CA ALA A 27 -10.57 -13.54 -10.48
C ALA A 27 -10.09 -13.51 -9.01
N ILE A 28 -9.94 -12.31 -8.42
CA ILE A 28 -9.60 -12.17 -6.99
C ILE A 28 -10.75 -12.70 -6.12
N VAL A 29 -12.00 -12.34 -6.45
CA VAL A 29 -13.18 -12.82 -5.72
C VAL A 29 -13.30 -14.33 -5.83
N ALA A 30 -13.14 -14.89 -7.03
CA ALA A 30 -13.15 -16.33 -7.26
C ALA A 30 -12.09 -17.04 -6.41
N THR A 31 -10.86 -16.50 -6.36
CA THR A 31 -9.78 -17.05 -5.53
C THR A 31 -10.17 -17.13 -4.05
N LEU A 32 -10.80 -16.07 -3.51
CA LEU A 32 -11.25 -16.06 -2.11
C LEU A 32 -12.42 -17.01 -1.87
N VAL A 33 -13.38 -17.08 -2.80
CA VAL A 33 -14.54 -17.97 -2.69
C VAL A 33 -14.10 -19.45 -2.76
N ASP A 34 -13.20 -19.78 -3.68
CA ASP A 34 -12.62 -21.12 -3.83
C ASP A 34 -11.80 -21.52 -2.59
N ALA A 35 -11.23 -20.55 -1.87
CA ALA A 35 -10.58 -20.76 -0.57
C ALA A 35 -11.55 -20.95 0.62
N GLY A 36 -12.87 -20.92 0.37
CA GLY A 36 -13.92 -21.15 1.36
C GLY A 36 -14.51 -19.90 1.99
N PHE A 37 -14.15 -18.70 1.52
CA PHE A 37 -14.74 -17.46 2.03
C PHE A 37 -16.12 -17.18 1.40
N SER A 38 -17.03 -16.60 2.18
CA SER A 38 -18.28 -16.07 1.62
C SER A 38 -18.02 -14.82 0.76
N HIS A 39 -18.90 -14.56 -0.20
CA HIS A 39 -18.87 -13.31 -0.98
C HIS A 39 -18.86 -12.04 -0.09
N ARG A 40 -19.48 -12.08 1.09
CA ARG A 40 -19.43 -10.95 2.05
C ARG A 40 -18.04 -10.70 2.60
N ILE A 41 -17.27 -11.76 2.86
CA ILE A 41 -15.87 -11.63 3.28
C ILE A 41 -14.98 -11.25 2.09
N ALA A 42 -15.20 -11.83 0.91
CA ALA A 42 -14.48 -11.47 -0.31
C ALA A 42 -14.64 -9.97 -0.65
N HIS A 43 -15.85 -9.43 -0.53
CA HIS A 43 -16.12 -7.99 -0.68
C HIS A 43 -15.28 -7.15 0.30
N ARG A 44 -15.28 -7.52 1.59
CA ARG A 44 -14.52 -6.79 2.61
C ARG A 44 -13.01 -6.87 2.37
N ALA A 45 -12.52 -8.04 1.94
CA ALA A 45 -11.13 -8.24 1.57
C ALA A 45 -10.73 -7.32 0.41
N LEU A 46 -11.53 -7.24 -0.64
CA LEU A 46 -11.30 -6.32 -1.76
C LEU A 46 -11.18 -4.85 -1.30
N HIS A 47 -12.07 -4.40 -0.42
CA HIS A 47 -11.97 -3.06 0.16
C HIS A 47 -10.72 -2.86 1.03
N ALA A 48 -10.32 -3.89 1.78
CA ALA A 48 -9.13 -3.84 2.62
C ALA A 48 -7.84 -3.84 1.79
N PHE A 49 -7.79 -4.60 0.69
CA PHE A 49 -6.68 -4.55 -0.27
C PHE A 49 -6.59 -3.17 -0.93
N GLY A 50 -7.72 -2.55 -1.28
CA GLY A 50 -7.71 -1.24 -1.96
C GLY A 50 -6.90 -1.29 -3.26
N SER A 51 -5.95 -0.36 -3.41
CA SER A 51 -5.04 -0.32 -4.57
C SER A 51 -4.01 -1.45 -4.60
N LEU A 52 -3.69 -2.07 -3.45
CA LEU A 52 -2.74 -3.20 -3.39
C LEU A 52 -3.20 -4.36 -4.26
N ALA A 53 -4.52 -4.52 -4.44
CA ALA A 53 -5.07 -5.52 -5.34
C ALA A 53 -4.52 -5.37 -6.77
N LEU A 54 -4.18 -4.15 -7.20
CA LEU A 54 -3.61 -3.81 -8.51
C LEU A 54 -2.07 -3.80 -8.50
N GLY A 55 -1.44 -4.10 -7.37
CA GLY A 55 0.01 -4.19 -7.21
C GLY A 55 0.72 -2.86 -6.96
N PHE A 56 0.06 -1.91 -6.30
CA PHE A 56 0.65 -0.65 -5.85
C PHE A 56 -0.12 -0.08 -4.65
N THR A 57 0.50 0.80 -3.88
CA THR A 57 -0.13 1.53 -2.78
C THR A 57 -0.42 2.96 -3.21
N GLN A 58 -1.67 3.41 -3.06
CA GLN A 58 -2.02 4.79 -3.33
C GLN A 58 -1.48 5.74 -2.25
N GLU A 59 -0.51 6.56 -2.62
CA GLU A 59 -0.01 7.66 -1.81
C GLU A 59 -0.81 8.93 -2.06
N VAL A 60 -1.55 9.39 -1.05
CA VAL A 60 -2.31 10.65 -1.13
C VAL A 60 -1.41 11.87 -0.94
N PHE A 61 -0.34 11.71 -0.16
CA PHE A 61 0.63 12.75 0.15
C PHE A 61 2.03 12.28 -0.20
N ARG A 62 2.87 13.21 -0.63
CA ARG A 62 4.30 13.00 -0.78
C ARG A 62 5.02 14.13 -0.06
N PRO A 63 6.17 13.85 0.58
CA PRO A 63 7.02 14.91 1.08
C PRO A 63 7.34 15.87 -0.07
N GLY A 64 7.19 17.17 0.16
CA GLY A 64 7.61 18.16 -0.82
C GLY A 64 9.12 18.02 -1.04
N ALA A 65 9.59 18.21 -2.27
CA ALA A 65 11.01 18.46 -2.50
C ALA A 65 11.36 19.72 -1.69
N ALA A 66 12.19 19.57 -0.66
CA ALA A 66 12.70 20.72 0.06
C ALA A 66 13.78 21.34 -0.81
N ASP A 67 13.43 22.37 -1.57
CA ASP A 67 14.35 23.16 -2.42
C ASP A 67 15.32 24.03 -1.59
N ALA A 68 15.48 23.72 -0.30
CA ALA A 68 16.26 24.49 0.65
C ALA A 68 17.77 24.19 0.51
N SER A 69 18.61 25.19 0.79
CA SER A 69 20.06 24.96 0.91
C SER A 69 20.35 23.97 2.05
N ALA A 70 21.46 23.24 1.96
CA ALA A 70 21.82 22.18 2.92
C ALA A 70 21.79 22.66 4.38
N ASP A 71 22.28 23.87 4.66
CA ASP A 71 22.29 24.45 6.01
C ASP A 71 20.89 24.79 6.55
N VAL A 72 19.96 25.19 5.67
CA VAL A 72 18.56 25.47 6.04
C VAL A 72 17.82 24.15 6.29
N ALA A 73 18.11 23.13 5.48
CA ALA A 73 17.55 21.79 5.66
C ALA A 73 17.99 21.13 6.98
N GLU A 74 19.24 21.34 7.42
CA GLU A 74 19.75 20.76 8.68
C GLU A 74 19.11 21.41 9.92
N ALA A 75 18.97 22.74 9.95
CA ALA A 75 18.33 23.45 11.05
C ALA A 75 16.82 23.12 11.14
N GLU A 76 16.15 22.99 10.01
CA GLU A 76 14.74 22.60 9.94
C GLU A 76 14.53 21.15 10.39
N LEU A 77 15.41 20.23 9.98
CA LEU A 77 15.38 18.84 10.42
C LEU A 77 15.63 18.72 11.93
N ALA A 78 16.55 19.51 12.49
CA ALA A 78 16.80 19.52 13.94
C ALA A 78 15.60 20.05 14.72
N ALA A 79 14.92 21.09 14.23
CA ALA A 79 13.69 21.59 14.82
C ALA A 79 12.55 20.55 14.73
N MET A 80 12.41 19.88 13.59
CA MET A 80 11.48 18.76 13.42
C MET A 80 11.78 17.61 14.39
N ALA A 81 13.05 17.23 14.56
CA ALA A 81 13.44 16.15 15.47
C ALA A 81 13.06 16.45 16.93
N GLN A 82 13.12 17.73 17.33
CA GLN A 82 12.69 18.16 18.66
C GLN A 82 11.17 18.14 18.81
N ALA A 83 10.43 18.58 17.78
CA ALA A 83 8.97 18.67 17.82
C ALA A 83 8.26 17.32 17.58
N LEU A 84 8.83 16.47 16.73
CA LEU A 84 8.23 15.25 16.20
C LEU A 84 9.24 14.06 16.27
N PRO A 85 9.75 13.72 17.47
CA PRO A 85 10.90 12.82 17.61
C PRO A 85 10.68 11.43 16.99
N HIS A 86 9.47 10.88 17.10
CA HIS A 86 9.18 9.55 16.53
C HIS A 86 9.09 9.58 15.01
N LEU A 87 8.47 10.62 14.44
CA LEU A 87 8.35 10.75 12.98
C LEU A 87 9.71 11.01 12.35
N THR A 88 10.51 11.90 12.93
CA THR A 88 11.85 12.18 12.43
C THR A 88 12.78 10.99 12.58
N ALA A 89 12.71 10.25 13.70
CA ALA A 89 13.48 9.02 13.87
C ALA A 89 13.09 7.95 12.82
N MET A 90 11.80 7.79 12.54
CA MET A 90 11.31 6.89 11.49
C MET A 90 11.81 7.31 10.10
N MET A 91 11.71 8.60 9.74
CA MET A 91 12.20 9.10 8.44
C MET A 91 13.71 8.88 8.24
N VAL A 92 14.50 8.98 9.32
CA VAL A 92 15.94 8.70 9.28
C VAL A 92 16.22 7.20 9.14
N ALA A 93 15.42 6.35 9.81
CA ALA A 93 15.56 4.90 9.74
C ALA A 93 15.16 4.34 8.36
N GLU A 94 14.10 4.90 7.76
CA GLU A 94 13.50 4.46 6.50
C GLU A 94 13.94 5.31 5.30
N ALA A 95 15.12 5.94 5.37
CA ALA A 95 15.68 6.69 4.25
C ALA A 95 16.01 5.71 3.10
N HIS A 96 15.08 5.59 2.14
CA HIS A 96 15.24 4.72 0.98
C HIS A 96 16.50 5.08 0.18
N ASP A 97 17.24 4.07 -0.26
CA ASP A 97 18.25 4.25 -1.31
C ASP A 97 17.54 4.72 -2.57
N ALA A 98 18.00 5.81 -3.18
CA ALA A 98 17.46 6.35 -4.42
C ALA A 98 17.51 5.36 -5.60
N ALA A 99 18.31 4.28 -5.47
CA ALA A 99 18.39 3.19 -6.45
C ALA A 99 17.34 2.08 -6.25
N ASP A 100 16.60 2.06 -5.14
CA ASP A 100 15.57 1.04 -4.88
C ASP A 100 14.35 1.28 -5.81
N PRO A 101 13.92 0.30 -6.61
CA PRO A 101 12.74 0.46 -7.46
C PRO A 101 11.45 0.61 -6.63
N THR A 102 10.98 1.84 -6.47
CA THR A 102 9.70 2.16 -5.83
C THR A 102 8.64 2.64 -6.84
N LEU A 103 7.37 2.46 -6.49
CA LEU A 103 6.19 2.97 -7.19
C LEU A 103 5.63 4.23 -6.49
N GLY A 104 6.50 5.17 -6.15
CA GLY A 104 6.11 6.33 -5.36
C GLY A 104 7.23 6.75 -4.44
N TRP A 105 6.86 7.28 -3.28
CA TRP A 105 7.80 7.68 -2.24
C TRP A 105 8.21 6.48 -1.36
N CYS A 106 7.24 5.71 -0.87
CA CYS A 106 7.43 4.53 -0.01
C CYS A 106 6.80 3.24 -0.55
N ASP A 107 6.20 3.25 -1.74
CA ASP A 107 5.60 2.05 -2.34
C ASP A 107 6.66 1.11 -2.93
N SER A 108 7.42 0.44 -2.06
CA SER A 108 8.46 -0.54 -2.41
C SER A 108 7.91 -1.98 -2.41
N GLN A 109 8.69 -2.92 -2.95
CA GLN A 109 8.34 -4.34 -2.88
C GLN A 109 8.26 -4.83 -1.42
N VAL A 110 9.14 -4.34 -0.55
CA VAL A 110 9.18 -4.72 0.87
C VAL A 110 7.92 -4.25 1.59
N GLU A 111 7.52 -3.00 1.38
CA GLU A 111 6.29 -2.44 1.97
C GLU A 111 5.03 -3.14 1.45
N PHE A 112 5.02 -3.52 0.16
CA PHE A 112 3.93 -4.28 -0.44
C PHE A 112 3.74 -5.65 0.24
N GLU A 113 4.82 -6.42 0.37
CA GLU A 113 4.80 -7.74 1.02
C GLU A 113 4.44 -7.62 2.50
N PHE A 114 5.08 -6.69 3.21
CA PHE A 114 4.78 -6.41 4.61
C PHE A 114 3.31 -6.04 4.83
N THR A 115 2.70 -5.28 3.94
CA THR A 115 1.29 -4.88 4.09
C THR A 115 0.33 -6.02 3.73
N LEU A 116 0.68 -6.85 2.75
CA LEU A 116 -0.16 -7.97 2.32
C LEU A 116 -0.27 -9.05 3.40
N ASP A 117 0.82 -9.37 4.09
CA ASP A 117 0.87 -10.43 5.11
C ASP A 117 -0.17 -10.26 6.22
N PRO A 118 -0.29 -9.11 6.92
CA PRO A 118 -1.32 -8.87 7.93
C PRO A 118 -2.75 -9.01 7.41
N LEU A 119 -3.00 -8.65 6.15
CA LEU A 119 -4.32 -8.76 5.53
C LEU A 119 -4.68 -10.23 5.30
N LEU A 120 -3.75 -11.02 4.75
CA LEU A 120 -3.93 -12.46 4.52
C LEU A 120 -4.08 -13.21 5.85
N ASP A 121 -3.25 -12.90 6.84
CA ASP A 121 -3.35 -13.44 8.19
C ASP A 121 -4.71 -13.12 8.84
N GLY A 122 -5.22 -11.92 8.61
CA GLY A 122 -6.57 -11.52 9.04
C GLY A 122 -7.65 -12.39 8.43
N LEU A 123 -7.55 -12.71 7.14
CA LEU A 123 -8.48 -13.60 6.45
C LEU A 123 -8.38 -15.03 6.98
N GLU A 124 -7.17 -15.55 7.20
CA GLU A 124 -6.97 -16.90 7.74
C GLU A 124 -7.57 -17.04 9.14
N ARG A 125 -7.41 -16.04 10.02
CA ARG A 125 -8.06 -16.02 11.34
C ARG A 125 -9.59 -16.08 11.24
N LEU A 126 -10.19 -15.35 10.30
CA LEU A 126 -11.63 -15.39 10.08
C LEU A 126 -12.09 -16.77 9.58
N ARG A 127 -11.27 -17.43 8.76
CA ARG A 127 -11.53 -18.80 8.30
C ARG A 127 -11.53 -19.79 9.47
N ALA A 128 -10.55 -19.70 10.37
CA ALA A 128 -10.45 -20.56 11.55
C ALA A 128 -11.67 -20.41 12.48
N VAL A 129 -12.15 -19.18 12.71
CA VAL A 129 -13.34 -18.92 13.53
C VAL A 129 -14.60 -19.49 12.89
N THR A 130 -14.73 -19.37 11.56
CA THR A 130 -15.91 -19.87 10.83
C THR A 130 -15.90 -21.40 10.69
N GLY A 131 -14.71 -22.01 10.59
CA GLY A 131 -14.52 -23.46 10.50
C GLY A 131 -14.76 -24.23 11.80
N CYS A 132 -14.67 -23.59 12.96
CA CYS A 132 -15.02 -24.20 14.25
C CYS A 132 -16.53 -24.23 14.55
N ALA A 133 -17.36 -23.61 13.71
CA ALA A 133 -18.82 -23.58 13.87
C ALA A 133 -19.56 -24.66 13.05
N GLY A 134 -18.82 -25.56 12.39
CA GLY A 134 -19.34 -26.67 11.57
C GLY A 134 -19.19 -28.04 12.22
#